data_AF-A0A3B8ST52-F1
#
_entry.id   AF-A0A3B8ST52-F1
#
_cell.length_a   1.000
_cell.length_b   1.000
_cell.length_c   1.000
_cell.angle_alpha   90.00
_cell.angle_beta   90.00
_cell.angle_gamma   90.00
#
_symmetry.space_group_name_H-M   'P 1'
#
loop_
_entity.id
_entity.type
_entity.pdbx_description
1 polymer ?
#
loop_
_entity_poly.entity_id
_entity_poly.type
_entity_poly.pdbx_seq_one_letter_code
_entity_poly.pdbx_strand_id
1 'polypeptide(L)'
;TGPKGATGDRGPVGPKGSKGDIGKGINTLGILDSVSKLPKNPSNGDTYFINNTMYTYNETERGWVNNGEFVGPTGPTGANAKNPNFKIGTVTKVNPDVNPAITLTGTYPDLKFNFSIPGPYPLPDNSNFIYCGRLSISDVGGRVIPFSSLTSAMITGNSKIKKIPANKMTMVSMGNESTTSVGDYVIIAVPHGKYTVFMIDGAGSRFRFYDDIAGANGILITLNGKQYDLYGQILPSKGEMFFTVE
;
A
#
# COMPACT_ATOMS: atom_id res chain seq x y z
N THR A 1 7.24 34.48 -96.16
CA THR A 1 5.93 34.09 -95.59
C THR A 1 5.82 34.68 -94.20
N GLY A 2 4.78 35.47 -93.93
CA GLY A 2 4.65 36.20 -92.66
C GLY A 2 4.24 35.30 -91.49
N PRO A 3 4.49 35.70 -90.23
CA PRO A 3 4.12 34.92 -89.06
C PRO A 3 2.60 34.72 -89.01
N LYS A 4 2.17 33.49 -88.68
CA LYS A 4 0.76 33.14 -88.45
C LYS A 4 0.21 34.04 -87.34
N GLY A 5 -0.91 34.71 -87.62
CA GLY A 5 -1.57 35.60 -86.65
C GLY A 5 -1.91 34.88 -85.35
N ALA A 6 -1.93 35.64 -84.24
CA ALA A 6 -2.27 35.11 -82.92
C ALA A 6 -3.63 34.39 -82.96
N THR A 7 -3.68 33.21 -82.36
CA THR A 7 -4.94 32.48 -82.14
C THR A 7 -5.89 33.39 -81.35
N GLY A 8 -7.10 33.60 -81.85
CA GLY A 8 -8.09 34.46 -81.19
C GLY A 8 -8.45 33.98 -79.78
N ASP A 9 -8.96 34.91 -78.97
CA ASP A 9 -9.33 34.64 -77.58
C ASP A 9 -10.34 33.49 -77.49
N ARG A 10 -10.20 32.67 -76.43
CA ARG A 10 -11.16 31.60 -76.13
C ARG A 10 -12.54 32.22 -75.92
N GLY A 11 -13.54 31.69 -76.62
CA GLY A 11 -14.94 32.12 -76.46
C GLY A 11 -15.44 32.02 -75.01
N PRO A 12 -16.54 32.72 -74.67
CA PRO A 12 -17.10 32.70 -73.32
C PRO A 12 -17.47 31.27 -72.89
N VAL A 13 -17.30 30.99 -71.60
CA VAL A 13 -17.76 29.72 -71.01
C VAL A 13 -19.27 29.61 -71.20
N GLY A 14 -19.74 28.44 -71.65
CA GLY A 14 -21.17 28.18 -71.82
C GLY A 14 -21.95 28.29 -70.50
N PRO A 15 -23.28 28.46 -70.54
CA PRO A 15 -24.09 28.52 -69.33
C PRO A 15 -23.92 27.25 -68.50
N LYS A 16 -23.93 27.41 -67.18
CA LYS A 16 -23.96 26.29 -66.24
C LYS A 16 -25.18 25.41 -66.55
N GLY A 17 -24.99 24.09 -66.63
CA GLY A 17 -26.10 23.14 -66.82
C GLY A 17 -27.16 23.25 -65.72
N SER A 18 -28.39 22.80 -66.02
CA SER A 18 -29.45 22.73 -65.02
C SER A 18 -29.01 21.89 -63.82
N LYS A 19 -29.42 22.31 -62.62
CA LYS A 19 -29.30 21.45 -61.44
C LYS A 19 -30.07 20.15 -61.71
N GLY A 20 -29.47 19.00 -61.43
CA GLY A 20 -30.20 17.73 -61.48
C GLY A 20 -31.32 17.67 -60.44
N ASP A 21 -32.27 16.78 -60.65
CA ASP A 21 -33.37 16.54 -59.70
C ASP A 21 -32.84 16.07 -58.33
N ILE A 22 -33.59 16.35 -57.28
CA ILE A 22 -33.29 15.82 -55.94
C ILE A 22 -33.47 14.30 -56.00
N GLY A 23 -32.44 13.54 -55.61
CA GLY A 23 -32.54 12.09 -55.50
C GLY A 23 -33.60 11.66 -54.49
N LYS A 24 -34.29 10.54 -54.76
CA LYS A 24 -35.20 9.94 -53.77
C LYS A 24 -34.39 9.55 -52.51
N GLY A 25 -34.86 9.93 -51.33
CA GLY A 25 -34.16 9.66 -50.07
C GLY A 25 -34.08 8.17 -49.70
N ILE A 26 -33.12 7.83 -48.85
CA ILE A 26 -33.06 6.50 -48.20
C ILE A 26 -33.84 6.52 -46.89
N ASN A 27 -34.47 5.40 -46.56
CA ASN A 27 -35.29 5.20 -45.38
C ASN A 27 -34.77 4.00 -44.59
N THR A 28 -33.87 4.24 -43.64
CA THR A 28 -33.29 3.17 -42.81
C THR A 28 -34.32 2.63 -41.82
N LEU A 29 -34.73 1.38 -42.03
CA LEU A 29 -35.77 0.70 -41.26
C LEU A 29 -35.22 -0.22 -40.17
N GLY A 30 -34.00 -0.75 -40.31
CA GLY A 30 -33.39 -1.57 -39.25
C GLY A 30 -32.29 -2.52 -39.71
N ILE A 31 -32.03 -3.52 -38.87
CA ILE A 31 -31.02 -4.57 -39.08
C ILE A 31 -31.75 -5.92 -39.19
N LEU A 32 -31.34 -6.76 -40.14
CA LEU A 32 -31.86 -8.11 -40.33
C LEU A 32 -30.71 -9.13 -40.28
N ASP A 33 -31.02 -10.35 -39.83
CA ASP A 33 -30.01 -11.41 -39.72
C ASP A 33 -29.61 -12.01 -41.09
N SER A 34 -30.45 -11.86 -42.12
CA SER A 34 -30.22 -12.45 -43.44
C SER A 34 -31.06 -11.80 -44.54
N VAL A 35 -30.60 -11.92 -45.80
CA VAL A 35 -31.30 -11.39 -46.98
C VAL A 35 -32.68 -12.03 -47.19
N SER A 36 -32.88 -13.26 -46.70
CA SER A 36 -34.18 -13.95 -46.75
C SER A 36 -35.27 -13.29 -45.89
N LYS A 37 -34.90 -12.44 -44.93
CA LYS A 37 -35.83 -11.68 -44.08
C LYS A 37 -36.25 -10.35 -44.69
N LEU A 38 -35.74 -9.99 -45.88
CA LEU A 38 -36.11 -8.75 -46.54
C LEU A 38 -37.62 -8.76 -46.90
N PRO A 39 -38.37 -7.68 -46.61
CA PRO A 39 -39.80 -7.60 -46.90
C PRO A 39 -40.14 -7.85 -48.38
N LYS A 40 -41.29 -8.51 -48.60
CA LYS A 40 -41.83 -8.76 -49.95
C LYS A 40 -42.59 -7.57 -50.55
N ASN A 41 -43.06 -6.64 -49.71
CA ASN A 41 -43.77 -5.42 -50.10
C ASN A 41 -43.05 -4.15 -49.59
N PRO A 42 -41.81 -3.88 -50.05
CA PRO A 42 -41.07 -2.68 -49.64
C PRO A 42 -41.51 -1.43 -50.39
N SER A 43 -41.24 -0.26 -49.80
CA SER A 43 -41.33 1.04 -50.46
C SER A 43 -39.99 1.42 -51.07
N ASN A 44 -40.00 2.22 -52.15
CA ASN A 44 -38.76 2.71 -52.75
C ASN A 44 -37.92 3.48 -51.71
N GLY A 45 -36.65 3.11 -51.58
CA GLY A 45 -35.73 3.73 -50.62
C GLY A 45 -35.70 3.06 -49.25
N ASP A 46 -36.56 2.07 -48.97
CA ASP A 46 -36.46 1.29 -47.73
C ASP A 46 -35.09 0.61 -47.65
N THR A 47 -34.43 0.75 -46.50
CA THR A 47 -33.05 0.32 -46.29
C THR A 47 -32.92 -0.54 -45.04
N TYR A 48 -32.27 -1.70 -45.16
CA TYR A 48 -31.90 -2.58 -44.04
C TYR A 48 -30.39 -2.85 -44.05
N PHE A 49 -29.83 -3.13 -42.88
CA PHE A 49 -28.45 -3.62 -42.74
C PHE A 49 -28.43 -5.11 -42.44
N ILE A 50 -27.54 -5.84 -43.10
CA ILE A 50 -27.34 -7.29 -42.93
C ILE A 50 -25.84 -7.52 -42.90
N ASN A 51 -25.29 -7.96 -41.76
CA ASN A 51 -23.84 -8.12 -41.56
C ASN A 51 -23.04 -6.90 -42.06
N ASN A 52 -23.37 -5.71 -41.54
CA ASN A 52 -22.81 -4.41 -41.97
C ASN A 52 -23.04 -4.02 -43.43
N THR A 53 -23.66 -4.85 -44.26
CA THR A 53 -23.98 -4.53 -45.65
C THR A 53 -25.33 -3.82 -45.75
N MET A 54 -25.36 -2.69 -46.44
CA MET A 54 -26.56 -1.90 -46.68
C MET A 54 -27.35 -2.46 -47.86
N TYR A 55 -28.62 -2.77 -47.67
CA TYR A 55 -29.55 -3.19 -48.73
C TYR A 55 -30.66 -2.16 -48.87
N THR A 56 -30.89 -1.61 -50.05
CA THR A 56 -31.96 -0.62 -50.30
C THR A 56 -32.87 -1.08 -51.42
N TYR A 57 -34.19 -1.00 -51.22
CA TYR A 57 -35.15 -1.33 -52.25
C TYR A 57 -35.19 -0.25 -53.33
N ASN A 58 -34.97 -0.65 -54.57
CA ASN A 58 -35.04 0.19 -55.76
C ASN A 58 -36.25 -0.23 -56.59
N GLU A 59 -37.23 0.67 -56.71
CA GLU A 59 -38.47 0.44 -57.46
C GLU A 59 -38.22 0.37 -58.98
N THR A 60 -37.23 1.09 -59.50
CA THR A 60 -36.83 1.04 -60.92
C THR A 60 -36.28 -0.34 -61.28
N GLU A 61 -35.47 -0.92 -60.39
CA GLU A 61 -34.88 -2.26 -60.56
C GLU A 61 -35.80 -3.37 -60.03
N ARG A 62 -36.92 -3.00 -59.40
CA ARG A 62 -37.89 -3.90 -58.75
C ARG A 62 -37.21 -4.91 -57.80
N GLY A 63 -36.20 -4.47 -57.05
CA GLY A 63 -35.37 -5.36 -56.24
C GLY A 63 -34.60 -4.68 -55.11
N TRP A 64 -34.06 -5.49 -54.20
CA TRP A 64 -33.15 -5.07 -53.15
C TRP A 64 -31.73 -4.95 -53.70
N VAL A 65 -31.16 -3.75 -53.65
CA VAL A 65 -29.81 -3.45 -54.12
C VAL A 65 -28.84 -3.53 -52.95
N ASN A 66 -27.76 -4.29 -53.11
CA ASN A 66 -26.64 -4.30 -52.19
C ASN A 66 -25.77 -3.07 -52.45
N ASN A 67 -25.74 -2.15 -51.49
CA ASN A 67 -25.00 -0.88 -51.54
C ASN A 67 -23.64 -0.95 -50.82
N GLY A 68 -23.15 -2.15 -50.54
CA GLY A 68 -21.85 -2.40 -49.90
C GLY A 68 -21.89 -2.30 -48.38
N GLU A 69 -20.72 -2.50 -47.78
CA GLU A 69 -20.53 -2.44 -46.34
C GLU A 69 -20.50 -0.99 -45.83
N PHE A 70 -21.21 -0.77 -44.72
CA PHE A 70 -21.15 0.46 -43.95
C PHE A 70 -20.16 0.27 -42.80
N VAL A 71 -18.87 0.39 -43.11
CA VAL A 71 -17.76 0.29 -42.16
C VAL A 71 -16.89 1.54 -42.29
N GLY A 72 -16.66 2.23 -41.17
CA GLY A 72 -15.72 3.36 -41.11
C GLY A 72 -14.27 2.89 -41.22
N PRO A 73 -13.30 3.79 -41.51
CA PRO A 73 -11.90 3.41 -41.50
C PRO A 73 -11.49 2.91 -40.10
N THR A 74 -10.57 1.94 -40.05
CA THR A 74 -9.93 1.53 -38.81
C THR A 74 -9.41 2.76 -38.07
N GLY A 75 -9.68 2.85 -36.76
CA GLY A 75 -9.17 3.93 -35.93
C GLY A 75 -7.64 4.02 -35.97
N PRO A 76 -7.04 5.18 -35.66
CA PRO A 76 -5.59 5.32 -35.69
C PRO A 76 -4.93 4.34 -34.70
N THR A 77 -3.83 3.73 -35.11
CA THR A 77 -2.97 2.95 -34.20
C THR A 77 -2.53 3.85 -33.03
N GLY A 78 -2.65 3.36 -31.79
CA GLY A 78 -2.24 4.11 -30.60
C GLY A 78 -0.75 4.47 -30.63
N ALA A 79 -0.42 5.76 -30.51
CA ALA A 79 0.93 6.27 -30.77
C ALA A 79 2.00 5.90 -29.72
N ASN A 80 1.61 5.41 -28.54
CA ASN A 80 2.50 5.37 -27.36
C ASN A 80 2.47 4.03 -26.58
N ALA A 81 2.41 2.90 -27.26
CA ALA A 81 2.60 1.60 -26.59
C ALA A 81 4.07 1.44 -26.16
N LYS A 82 4.36 1.68 -24.87
CA LYS A 82 5.66 1.38 -24.26
C LYS A 82 5.62 0.01 -23.58
N ASN A 83 6.67 -0.79 -23.69
CA ASN A 83 6.69 -2.04 -22.91
C ASN A 83 6.70 -1.69 -21.41
N PRO A 84 5.87 -2.34 -20.57
CA PRO A 84 5.89 -2.09 -19.14
C PRO A 84 7.22 -2.56 -18.55
N ASN A 85 7.80 -1.72 -17.71
CA ASN A 85 9.01 -1.99 -16.96
C ASN A 85 8.62 -2.30 -15.52
N PHE A 86 8.60 -3.59 -15.18
CA PHE A 86 8.34 -4.04 -13.82
C PHE A 86 9.62 -4.13 -13.01
N LYS A 87 9.61 -3.52 -11.84
CA LYS A 87 10.71 -3.62 -10.87
C LYS A 87 10.18 -4.08 -9.52
N ILE A 88 11.07 -4.64 -8.71
CA ILE A 88 10.79 -4.81 -7.29
C ILE A 88 10.99 -3.46 -6.61
N GLY A 89 9.98 -3.03 -5.87
CA GLY A 89 10.02 -1.85 -5.01
C GLY A 89 10.53 -2.21 -3.63
N THR A 90 9.73 -1.97 -2.59
CA THR A 90 10.11 -2.32 -1.21
C THR A 90 9.76 -3.78 -0.89
N VAL A 91 10.57 -4.39 -0.04
CA VAL A 91 10.25 -5.64 0.65
C VAL A 91 10.26 -5.34 2.14
N THR A 92 9.08 -5.40 2.76
CA THR A 92 8.89 -5.03 4.16
C THR A 92 8.52 -6.26 4.97
N LYS A 93 9.17 -6.43 6.12
CA LYS A 93 8.74 -7.43 7.10
C LYS A 93 7.54 -6.88 7.87
N VAL A 94 6.53 -7.70 8.12
CA VAL A 94 5.35 -7.37 8.94
C VAL A 94 5.18 -8.39 10.08
N ASN A 95 4.28 -8.12 11.02
CA ASN A 95 4.00 -9.05 12.12
C ASN A 95 3.39 -10.37 11.60
N PRO A 96 3.50 -11.48 12.36
CA PRO A 96 2.98 -12.79 11.94
C PRO A 96 1.46 -12.83 11.68
N ASP A 97 0.71 -11.94 12.33
CA ASP A 97 -0.75 -11.81 12.26
C ASP A 97 -1.23 -10.96 11.07
N VAL A 98 -0.31 -10.29 10.36
CA VAL A 98 -0.64 -9.52 9.16
C VAL A 98 -0.63 -10.46 7.96
N ASN A 99 -1.65 -10.40 7.11
CA ASN A 99 -1.66 -11.17 5.87
C ASN A 99 -0.55 -10.68 4.91
N PRO A 100 0.15 -11.58 4.21
CA PRO A 100 1.11 -11.18 3.19
C PRO A 100 0.39 -10.39 2.09
N ALA A 101 1.03 -9.32 1.61
CA ALA A 101 0.42 -8.43 0.62
C ALA A 101 1.42 -8.01 -0.45
N ILE A 102 0.88 -7.74 -1.63
CA ILE A 102 1.60 -7.14 -2.76
C ILE A 102 0.83 -5.89 -3.17
N THR A 103 1.54 -4.78 -3.35
CA THR A 103 0.96 -3.54 -3.89
C THR A 103 1.73 -3.12 -5.14
N LEU A 104 0.98 -2.73 -6.17
CA LEU A 104 1.54 -2.17 -7.41
C LEU A 104 1.57 -0.64 -7.28
N THR A 105 2.76 -0.05 -7.46
CA THR A 105 2.94 1.41 -7.49
C THR A 105 3.70 1.83 -8.73
N GLY A 106 3.90 3.13 -8.89
CA GLY A 106 4.54 3.72 -10.07
C GLY A 106 3.53 4.12 -11.14
N THR A 107 4.06 4.63 -12.24
CA THR A 107 3.29 5.14 -13.38
C THR A 107 3.81 4.48 -14.63
N TYR A 108 2.91 3.95 -15.46
CA TYR A 108 3.30 3.31 -16.72
C TYR A 108 4.24 4.20 -17.55
N PRO A 109 5.33 3.64 -18.11
CA PRO A 109 5.64 2.21 -18.15
C PRO A 109 6.32 1.66 -16.88
N ASP A 110 6.79 2.50 -15.96
CA ASP A 110 7.60 2.08 -14.81
C ASP A 110 6.74 1.72 -13.59
N LEU A 111 6.53 0.42 -13.42
CA LEU A 111 5.69 -0.15 -12.37
C LEU A 111 6.54 -0.91 -11.34
N LYS A 112 6.15 -0.84 -10.07
CA LYS A 112 6.87 -1.45 -8.95
C LYS A 112 5.97 -2.35 -8.12
N PHE A 113 6.42 -3.57 -7.86
CA PHE A 113 5.79 -4.46 -6.88
C PHE A 113 6.42 -4.25 -5.50
N ASN A 114 5.62 -3.89 -4.52
CA ASN A 114 6.05 -3.80 -3.13
C ASN A 114 5.44 -4.94 -2.33
N PHE A 115 6.26 -5.62 -1.54
CA PHE A 115 5.92 -6.81 -0.79
C PHE A 115 5.86 -6.52 0.70
N SER A 116 4.87 -7.07 1.37
CA SER A 116 4.78 -7.17 2.83
C SER A 116 4.78 -8.64 3.21
N ILE A 117 5.83 -9.07 3.92
CA ILE A 117 6.11 -10.47 4.24
C ILE A 117 6.05 -10.66 5.76
N PRO A 118 5.13 -11.49 6.28
CA PRO A 118 5.03 -11.78 7.71
C PRO A 118 6.27 -12.50 8.23
N GLY A 119 6.79 -12.02 9.36
CA GLY A 119 7.85 -12.70 10.09
C GLY A 119 7.33 -13.85 10.96
N PRO A 120 8.22 -14.75 11.41
CA PRO A 120 7.85 -15.82 12.36
C PRO A 120 7.64 -15.29 13.79
N TYR A 121 8.06 -14.06 14.08
CA TYR A 121 7.95 -13.43 15.39
C TYR A 121 7.37 -12.02 15.24
N PRO A 122 6.60 -11.53 16.24
CA PRO A 122 6.18 -10.14 16.31
C PRO A 122 7.40 -9.22 16.13
N LEU A 123 7.23 -8.19 15.29
CA LEU A 123 8.21 -7.13 15.16
C LEU A 123 8.25 -6.32 16.45
N PRO A 124 9.41 -5.72 16.78
CA PRO A 124 9.50 -4.81 17.91
C PRO A 124 8.48 -3.68 17.73
N ASP A 125 7.70 -3.41 18.78
CA ASP A 125 6.79 -2.28 18.78
C ASP A 125 7.63 -1.00 18.94
N ASN A 126 7.76 -0.21 17.88
CA ASN A 126 8.53 1.04 17.92
C ASN A 126 7.75 2.21 18.54
N SER A 127 6.47 2.00 18.92
CA SER A 127 5.65 2.99 19.61
C SER A 127 5.72 2.88 21.13
N ASN A 128 6.13 1.70 21.62
CA ASN A 128 6.26 1.37 23.02
C ASN A 128 7.68 0.89 23.32
N PHE A 129 8.26 1.35 24.42
CA PHE A 129 9.65 1.05 24.76
C PHE A 129 9.72 0.34 26.09
N ILE A 130 10.66 -0.58 26.25
CA ILE A 130 11.08 -1.08 27.55
C ILE A 130 12.19 -0.16 28.06
N TYR A 131 12.08 0.26 29.32
CA TYR A 131 13.11 1.02 30.02
C TYR A 131 13.80 0.08 31.00
N CYS A 132 15.07 -0.25 30.76
CA CYS A 132 15.81 -1.13 31.66
C CYS A 132 17.20 -0.61 31.97
N GLY A 133 17.62 -0.75 33.22
CA GLY A 133 18.98 -0.44 33.66
C GLY A 133 19.12 -0.44 35.17
N ARG A 134 20.23 0.11 35.65
CA ARG A 134 20.49 0.26 37.09
C ARG A 134 20.64 1.71 37.48
N LEU A 135 20.02 2.08 38.60
CA LEU A 135 20.19 3.38 39.23
C LEU A 135 20.81 3.21 40.61
N SER A 136 21.83 4.00 40.94
CA SER A 136 22.38 4.04 42.30
C SER A 136 21.46 4.87 43.22
N ILE A 137 21.67 4.77 44.53
CA ILE A 137 20.93 5.59 45.52
C ILE A 137 21.03 7.08 45.20
N SER A 138 22.17 7.56 44.71
CA SER A 138 22.35 8.95 44.27
C SER A 138 21.45 9.33 43.09
N ASP A 139 21.22 8.42 42.14
CA ASP A 139 20.41 8.67 40.95
C ASP A 139 18.91 8.79 41.29
N VAL A 140 18.47 8.21 42.40
CA VAL A 140 17.08 8.25 42.89
C VAL A 140 16.86 9.30 43.99
N GLY A 141 17.79 10.25 44.15
CA GLY A 141 17.66 11.37 45.08
C GLY A 141 18.42 11.21 46.40
N GLY A 142 19.42 10.33 46.45
CA GLY A 142 20.37 10.22 47.56
C GLY A 142 19.86 9.45 48.80
N ARG A 143 18.68 8.85 48.71
CA ARG A 143 18.10 8.01 49.78
C ARG A 143 17.31 6.86 49.18
N VAL A 144 17.12 5.81 49.98
CA VAL A 144 16.27 4.69 49.60
C VAL A 144 14.81 5.16 49.54
N ILE A 145 14.13 4.90 48.43
CA ILE A 145 12.71 5.19 48.22
C ILE A 145 12.00 3.94 47.67
N PRO A 146 10.69 3.77 47.93
CA PRO A 146 9.93 2.69 47.31
C PRO A 146 9.91 2.82 45.78
N PHE A 147 9.82 1.69 45.07
CA PHE A 147 9.71 1.68 43.61
C PHE A 147 8.51 2.49 43.10
N SER A 148 7.39 2.50 43.84
CA SER A 148 6.21 3.32 43.53
C SER A 148 6.45 4.84 43.58
N SER A 149 7.55 5.27 44.22
CA SER A 149 7.96 6.68 44.30
C SER A 149 8.98 7.08 43.23
N LEU A 150 9.42 6.15 42.38
CA LEU A 150 10.32 6.47 41.27
C LEU A 150 9.60 7.36 40.25
N THR A 151 10.24 8.47 39.90
CA THR A 151 9.66 9.45 38.98
C THR A 151 10.00 9.13 37.52
N SER A 152 9.17 9.64 36.59
CA SER A 152 9.46 9.54 35.16
C SER A 152 10.84 10.10 34.81
N ALA A 153 11.24 11.23 35.42
CA ALA A 153 12.53 11.85 35.15
C ALA A 153 13.72 10.96 35.57
N MET A 154 13.62 10.29 36.72
CA MET A 154 14.66 9.36 37.20
C MET A 154 14.87 8.19 36.24
N ILE A 155 13.80 7.68 35.62
CA ILE A 155 13.87 6.53 34.72
C ILE A 155 14.21 6.98 33.29
N THR A 156 13.43 7.91 32.72
CA THR A 156 13.55 8.25 31.29
C THR A 156 14.60 9.30 30.99
N GLY A 157 15.06 10.05 32.00
CA GLY A 157 16.09 11.08 31.86
C GLY A 157 17.50 10.61 32.23
N ASN A 158 17.65 9.40 32.78
CA ASN A 158 18.94 8.89 33.23
C ASN A 158 19.62 8.04 32.15
N SER A 159 20.86 8.37 31.81
CA SER A 159 21.65 7.68 30.77
C SER A 159 21.99 6.22 31.09
N LYS A 160 21.88 5.81 32.37
CA LYS A 160 22.07 4.43 32.82
C LYS A 160 20.86 3.53 32.52
N ILE A 161 19.72 4.12 32.16
CA ILE A 161 18.52 3.41 31.73
C ILE A 161 18.50 3.37 30.20
N LYS A 162 18.55 2.16 29.65
CA LYS A 162 18.40 1.92 28.22
C LYS A 162 16.93 2.00 27.86
N LYS A 163 16.63 2.72 26.78
CA LYS A 163 15.32 2.75 26.11
C LYS A 163 15.41 1.88 24.86
N ILE A 164 14.70 0.75 24.85
CA ILE A 164 14.74 -0.22 23.74
C ILE A 164 13.32 -0.49 23.23
N PRO A 165 13.12 -0.68 21.91
CA PRO A 165 11.81 -1.05 21.37
C PRO A 165 11.23 -2.27 22.09
N ALA A 166 9.94 -2.23 22.42
CA ALA A 166 9.33 -3.28 23.22
C ALA A 166 9.24 -4.58 22.43
N ASN A 167 9.81 -5.64 22.99
CA ASN A 167 9.74 -7.00 22.48
C ASN A 167 10.04 -7.99 23.62
N LYS A 168 9.70 -9.26 23.42
CA LYS A 168 10.12 -10.34 24.32
C LYS A 168 11.65 -10.47 24.32
N MET A 169 12.22 -10.78 25.48
CA MET A 169 13.67 -10.90 25.69
C MET A 169 13.94 -12.10 26.57
N THR A 170 14.82 -13.02 26.15
CA THR A 170 15.00 -14.30 26.84
C THR A 170 16.04 -14.26 27.95
N MET A 171 17.09 -13.44 27.82
CA MET A 171 18.13 -13.31 28.84
C MET A 171 18.86 -11.97 28.71
N VAL A 172 18.60 -11.06 29.64
CA VAL A 172 19.24 -9.75 29.66
C VAL A 172 20.02 -9.59 30.98
N SER A 173 21.34 -9.42 30.88
CA SER A 173 22.19 -9.13 32.03
C SER A 173 22.00 -7.69 32.50
N MET A 174 21.91 -7.53 33.82
CA MET A 174 21.90 -6.23 34.49
C MET A 174 23.27 -5.81 35.01
N GLY A 175 24.33 -6.52 34.63
CA GLY A 175 25.70 -6.26 35.06
C GLY A 175 26.23 -7.39 35.93
N ASN A 176 27.55 -7.50 35.96
CA ASN A 176 28.29 -8.50 36.72
C ASN A 176 28.60 -8.01 38.15
N GLU A 177 29.14 -8.91 38.98
CA GLU A 177 29.50 -8.62 40.36
C GLU A 177 30.48 -7.44 40.52
N SER A 178 31.42 -7.27 39.58
CA SER A 178 32.41 -6.18 39.63
C SER A 178 31.84 -4.80 39.31
N THR A 179 30.68 -4.74 38.65
CA THR A 179 30.02 -3.48 38.26
C THR A 179 28.77 -3.19 39.10
N THR A 180 28.38 -4.07 40.01
CA THR A 180 27.23 -3.89 40.91
C THR A 180 27.63 -3.37 42.29
N SER A 181 26.71 -2.62 42.89
CA SER A 181 26.84 -2.10 44.25
C SER A 181 25.60 -2.44 45.06
N VAL A 182 25.82 -2.64 46.37
CA VAL A 182 24.71 -2.74 47.33
C VAL A 182 23.89 -1.45 47.27
N GLY A 183 22.57 -1.59 47.17
CA GLY A 183 21.65 -0.46 47.05
C GLY A 183 21.35 -0.01 45.62
N ASP A 184 21.94 -0.63 44.60
CA ASP A 184 21.54 -0.37 43.21
C ASP A 184 20.11 -0.85 42.97
N TYR A 185 19.30 0.02 42.36
CA TYR A 185 17.97 -0.30 41.87
C TYR A 185 18.11 -0.97 40.51
N VAL A 186 17.70 -2.23 40.43
CA VAL A 186 17.45 -2.88 39.15
C VAL A 186 16.07 -2.44 38.68
N ILE A 187 15.99 -1.82 37.50
CA ILE A 187 14.75 -1.23 36.98
C ILE A 187 14.43 -1.86 35.64
N ILE A 188 13.21 -2.37 35.50
CA ILE A 188 12.62 -2.82 34.22
C ILE A 188 11.17 -2.30 34.17
N ALA A 189 10.90 -1.29 33.36
CA ALA A 189 9.55 -0.81 33.10
C ALA A 189 9.09 -1.28 31.72
N VAL A 190 7.99 -2.02 31.68
CA VAL A 190 7.38 -2.56 30.45
C VAL A 190 6.00 -1.94 30.20
N PRO A 191 5.55 -1.81 28.94
CA PRO A 191 4.22 -1.28 28.65
C PRO A 191 3.11 -2.00 29.41
N HIS A 192 2.21 -1.23 30.03
CA HIS A 192 1.19 -1.77 30.93
C HIS A 192 0.34 -2.88 30.30
N GLY A 193 0.22 -4.01 31.00
CA GLY A 193 -0.59 -5.16 30.61
C GLY A 193 -0.10 -5.91 29.35
N LYS A 194 1.09 -5.61 28.85
CA LYS A 194 1.65 -6.24 27.63
C LYS A 194 2.68 -7.32 27.92
N TYR A 195 3.43 -7.18 29.01
CA TYR A 195 4.53 -8.09 29.33
C TYR A 195 4.62 -8.41 30.82
N THR A 196 5.22 -9.56 31.12
CA THR A 196 5.63 -9.94 32.48
C THR A 196 7.14 -10.10 32.54
N VAL A 197 7.76 -9.66 33.64
CA VAL A 197 9.22 -9.74 33.84
C VAL A 197 9.53 -10.72 34.97
N PHE A 198 10.49 -11.60 34.74
CA PHE A 198 11.00 -12.54 35.75
C PHE A 198 12.52 -12.42 35.87
N MET A 199 13.03 -12.60 37.08
CA MET A 199 14.44 -12.93 37.27
C MET A 199 14.69 -14.35 36.77
N ILE A 200 15.90 -14.58 36.27
CA ILE A 200 16.35 -15.90 35.82
C ILE A 200 17.66 -16.24 36.51
N ASP A 201 17.79 -17.49 36.96
CA ASP A 201 19.08 -18.04 37.37
C ASP A 201 19.94 -18.41 36.14
N GLY A 202 21.21 -18.73 36.38
CA GLY A 202 22.12 -19.18 35.32
C GLY A 202 21.70 -20.49 34.61
N ALA A 203 20.65 -21.16 35.09
CA ALA A 203 20.06 -22.37 34.50
C ALA A 203 18.71 -22.13 33.80
N GLY A 204 18.19 -20.89 33.81
CA GLY A 204 16.94 -20.48 33.17
C GLY A 204 15.67 -20.64 34.02
N SER A 205 15.77 -20.99 35.30
CA SER A 205 14.62 -21.03 36.22
C SER A 205 14.12 -19.62 36.51
N ARG A 206 12.79 -19.44 36.53
CA ARG A 206 12.16 -18.13 36.70
C ARG A 206 11.79 -17.84 38.14
N PHE A 207 12.09 -16.64 38.60
CA PHE A 207 11.74 -16.14 39.93
C PHE A 207 11.08 -14.77 39.85
N ARG A 208 10.17 -14.51 40.79
CA ARG A 208 9.66 -13.15 41.03
C ARG A 208 10.73 -12.34 41.76
N PHE A 209 10.68 -11.02 41.60
CA PHE A 209 11.49 -10.12 42.41
C PHE A 209 11.08 -10.28 43.88
N TYR A 210 12.06 -10.19 44.77
CA TYR A 210 11.88 -10.46 46.18
C TYR A 210 11.15 -9.29 46.87
N ASP A 211 9.87 -9.48 47.22
CA ASP A 211 9.03 -8.43 47.83
C ASP A 211 9.55 -7.99 49.20
N ASP A 212 10.21 -8.88 49.94
CA ASP A 212 10.81 -8.64 51.27
C ASP A 212 12.01 -7.69 51.25
N ILE A 213 12.63 -7.47 50.09
CA ILE A 213 13.72 -6.49 49.89
C ILE A 213 13.28 -5.32 49.00
N ALA A 214 11.98 -4.96 49.07
CA ALA A 214 11.36 -3.90 48.28
C ALA A 214 11.40 -4.17 46.75
N GLY A 215 11.23 -5.43 46.36
CA GLY A 215 10.99 -5.82 44.98
C GLY A 215 9.69 -5.23 44.43
N ALA A 216 9.71 -4.88 43.14
CA ALA A 216 8.55 -4.51 42.37
C ALA A 216 8.22 -5.66 41.39
N ASN A 217 6.96 -6.09 41.41
CA ASN A 217 6.45 -7.15 40.55
C ASN A 217 5.25 -6.62 39.74
N GLY A 218 5.48 -5.60 38.91
CA GLY A 218 4.45 -5.01 38.04
C GLY A 218 3.67 -3.88 38.71
N ILE A 219 4.37 -2.97 39.39
CA ILE A 219 3.77 -1.79 40.00
C ILE A 219 3.41 -0.78 38.90
N LEU A 220 2.16 -0.32 38.86
CA LEU A 220 1.72 0.67 37.87
C LEU A 220 2.40 2.03 38.10
N ILE A 221 3.10 2.52 37.09
CA ILE A 221 3.72 3.86 37.05
C ILE A 221 3.37 4.60 35.77
N THR A 222 3.62 5.91 35.74
CA THR A 222 3.47 6.73 34.53
C THR A 222 4.83 7.26 34.07
N LEU A 223 5.22 6.92 32.84
CA LEU A 223 6.44 7.41 32.18
C LEU A 223 6.04 8.25 30.97
N ASN A 224 6.43 9.53 30.95
CA ASN A 224 6.11 10.47 29.87
C ASN A 224 4.63 10.44 29.42
N GLY A 225 3.71 10.35 30.37
CA GLY A 225 2.26 10.33 30.12
C GLY A 225 1.69 8.98 29.67
N LYS A 226 2.49 7.91 29.62
CA LYS A 226 2.05 6.54 29.31
C LYS A 226 2.14 5.64 30.54
N GLN A 227 1.25 4.65 30.63
CA GLN A 227 1.22 3.67 31.72
C GLN A 227 2.21 2.53 31.49
N TYR A 228 2.92 2.15 32.56
CA TYR A 228 3.95 1.14 32.57
C TYR A 228 3.85 0.26 33.82
N ASP A 229 4.17 -1.02 33.68
CA ASP A 229 4.35 -1.93 34.81
C ASP A 229 5.83 -1.97 35.16
N LEU A 230 6.15 -1.56 36.39
CA LEU A 230 7.51 -1.48 36.91
C LEU A 230 7.87 -2.75 37.66
N TYR A 231 8.99 -3.34 37.27
CA TYR A 231 9.61 -4.50 37.88
C TYR A 231 11.03 -4.16 38.32
N GLY A 232 11.54 -4.88 39.32
CA GLY A 232 12.87 -4.65 39.82
C GLY A 232 13.05 -5.01 41.28
N GLN A 233 14.26 -4.82 41.79
CA GLN A 233 14.55 -4.86 43.22
C GLN A 233 15.79 -4.05 43.53
N ILE A 234 16.00 -3.75 44.80
CA ILE A 234 17.27 -3.19 45.29
C ILE A 234 18.24 -4.34 45.52
N LEU A 235 19.49 -4.21 45.07
CA LEU A 235 20.51 -5.23 45.29
C LEU A 235 20.96 -5.26 46.76
N PRO A 236 20.77 -6.38 47.49
CA PRO A 236 21.24 -6.50 48.88
C PRO A 236 22.75 -6.81 48.96
N SER A 237 23.33 -7.34 47.88
CA SER A 237 24.74 -7.67 47.74
C SER A 237 25.20 -7.36 46.32
N LYS A 238 26.52 -7.31 46.10
CA LYS A 238 27.06 -7.38 44.74
C LYS A 238 26.75 -8.75 44.14
N GLY A 239 26.53 -8.80 42.84
CA GLY A 239 26.21 -10.04 42.14
C GLY A 239 25.86 -9.81 40.68
N GLU A 240 25.72 -10.90 39.95
CA GLU A 240 25.19 -10.89 38.59
C GLU A 240 23.70 -11.23 38.61
N MET A 241 22.91 -10.47 37.87
CA MET A 241 21.46 -10.68 37.77
C MET A 241 21.03 -10.65 36.31
N PHE A 242 20.13 -11.57 35.97
CA PHE A 242 19.54 -11.67 34.64
C PHE A 242 18.01 -11.61 34.75
N PHE A 243 17.36 -11.12 33.70
CA PHE A 243 15.90 -11.13 33.58
C PHE A 243 15.44 -11.56 32.19
N THR A 244 14.17 -11.99 32.12
CA THR A 244 13.42 -12.28 30.90
C THR A 244 12.16 -11.40 30.85
N VAL A 245 11.72 -11.05 29.63
CA VAL A 245 10.48 -10.30 29.35
C VAL A 245 9.62 -11.15 28.42
N GLU A 246 8.41 -11.46 28.85
CA GLU A 246 7.48 -12.37 28.15
C GLU A 246 6.15 -11.74 27.83
#